data_AF-A0A6L8EI18-F1
#
_entry.id   AF-A0A6L8EI18-F1
#
_cell.length_a   1.000
_cell.length_b   1.000
_cell.length_c   1.000
_cell.angle_alpha   90.00
_cell.angle_beta   90.00
_cell.angle_gamma   90.00
#
_symmetry.space_group_name_H-M   'P 1'
#
loop_
_entity.id
_entity.type
_entity.pdbx_description
1 polymer ?
#
loop_
_entity_poly.entity_id
_entity_poly.type
_entity_poly.pdbx_seq_one_letter_code
_entity_poly.pdbx_strand_id
1 'polypeptide(L)'
;MSISFFVQYFFVLTLDRAVDRLYRKSDFNSERERMEHLFTLYSKQPKRLIYMKFRHNAVKTVLFVFLPLLFSNHALADEAADIAAIEQAAQRWIELYTTGDLDRLMTLYTEDAIVALHGRPALRGAEQVRNFFAPGMGKSRVTFEIDIEEIQVHGDTAHLLSKYYLTAEPKDGGDVYRDAGRSLLIYKRNADNEWKLYLDIDQATPDARF
;
A
#
# COMPACT_ATOMS: atom_id res chain seq x y z
N MET A 1 3.40 -22.73 4.20
CA MET A 1 1.96 -22.41 4.46
C MET A 1 1.79 -22.32 5.98
N SER A 2 1.72 -21.10 6.51
CA SER A 2 1.85 -20.83 7.95
C SER A 2 0.55 -21.15 8.70
N ILE A 3 0.70 -21.63 9.94
CA ILE A 3 -0.36 -21.89 10.93
C ILE A 3 -1.30 -20.67 11.09
N SER A 4 -0.80 -19.46 10.81
CA SER A 4 -1.53 -18.20 10.80
C SER A 4 -2.75 -18.17 9.86
N PHE A 5 -2.62 -18.73 8.64
CA PHE A 5 -3.72 -18.75 7.65
C PHE A 5 -4.86 -19.68 8.09
N PHE A 6 -4.51 -20.77 8.79
CA PHE A 6 -5.48 -21.73 9.31
C PHE A 6 -6.32 -21.14 10.44
N VAL A 7 -5.72 -20.32 11.31
CA VAL A 7 -6.41 -19.72 12.46
C VAL A 7 -7.37 -18.62 12.01
N GLN A 8 -6.96 -17.78 11.05
CA GLN A 8 -7.81 -16.71 10.51
C GLN A 8 -8.99 -17.27 9.70
N TYR A 9 -8.75 -18.32 8.90
CA TYR A 9 -9.79 -18.98 8.13
C TYR A 9 -10.76 -19.78 9.03
N PHE A 10 -10.27 -20.46 10.08
CA PHE A 10 -11.14 -21.11 11.06
C PHE A 10 -11.98 -20.09 11.82
N PHE A 11 -11.41 -18.97 12.27
CA PHE A 11 -12.14 -17.99 13.09
C PHE A 11 -13.32 -17.36 12.32
N VAL A 12 -13.11 -16.98 11.05
CA VAL A 12 -14.19 -16.51 10.17
C VAL A 12 -15.21 -17.62 9.96
N LEU A 13 -14.80 -18.85 9.63
CA LEU A 13 -15.74 -19.96 9.42
C LEU A 13 -16.50 -20.41 10.66
N THR A 14 -15.93 -20.29 11.87
CA THR A 14 -16.62 -20.70 13.10
C THR A 14 -17.61 -19.63 13.54
N LEU A 15 -17.28 -18.35 13.36
CA LEU A 15 -18.20 -17.24 13.58
C LEU A 15 -19.36 -17.30 12.57
N ASP A 16 -19.04 -17.55 11.31
CA ASP A 16 -20.01 -17.64 10.21
C ASP A 16 -20.94 -18.84 10.38
N ARG A 17 -20.43 -20.01 10.79
CA ARG A 17 -21.27 -21.18 11.12
C ARG A 17 -22.09 -21.01 12.40
N ALA A 18 -21.61 -20.26 13.38
CA ALA A 18 -22.37 -19.97 14.60
C ALA A 18 -23.49 -18.97 14.32
N VAL A 19 -23.20 -17.92 13.53
CA VAL A 19 -24.19 -16.95 13.02
C VAL A 19 -25.20 -17.66 12.12
N ASP A 20 -24.77 -18.47 11.16
CA ASP A 20 -25.68 -19.25 10.30
C ASP A 20 -26.52 -20.26 11.10
N ARG A 21 -25.98 -20.91 12.14
CA ARG A 21 -26.79 -21.82 13.00
C ARG A 21 -27.82 -21.07 13.83
N LEU A 22 -27.49 -19.87 14.32
CA LEU A 22 -28.41 -19.03 15.08
C LEU A 22 -29.48 -18.39 14.17
N TYR A 23 -29.15 -18.10 12.91
CA TYR A 23 -29.98 -17.30 12.01
C TYR A 23 -30.62 -18.05 10.83
N ARG A 24 -30.36 -19.36 10.65
CA ARG A 24 -31.10 -20.22 9.71
C ARG A 24 -32.60 -20.38 10.07
N LYS A 25 -33.04 -19.90 11.24
CA LYS A 25 -34.43 -19.97 11.71
C LYS A 25 -35.16 -18.62 11.79
N SER A 26 -34.55 -17.54 11.36
CA SER A 26 -35.14 -16.19 11.44
C SER A 26 -35.64 -15.73 10.08
N ASP A 27 -36.92 -15.33 10.03
CA ASP A 27 -37.62 -14.84 8.83
C ASP A 27 -37.16 -13.43 8.45
N PHE A 28 -35.95 -13.32 7.89
CA PHE A 28 -35.51 -12.08 7.22
C PHE A 28 -35.88 -12.13 5.75
N ASN A 29 -36.48 -11.06 5.23
CA ASN A 29 -36.93 -11.00 3.84
C ASN A 29 -35.80 -10.63 2.87
N SER A 30 -34.63 -10.19 3.38
CA SER A 30 -33.44 -9.89 2.57
C SER A 30 -32.14 -9.86 3.37
N GLU A 31 -31.00 -10.01 2.68
CA GLU A 31 -29.65 -9.88 3.28
C GLU A 31 -29.37 -8.47 3.83
N ARG A 32 -29.97 -7.43 3.25
CA ARG A 32 -29.85 -6.05 3.76
C ARG A 32 -30.51 -5.91 5.14
N GLU A 33 -31.71 -6.45 5.29
CA GLU A 33 -32.45 -6.47 6.56
C GLU A 33 -31.69 -7.25 7.65
N ARG A 34 -31.07 -8.37 7.26
CA ARG A 34 -30.17 -9.15 8.12
C ARG A 34 -28.98 -8.31 8.62
N MET A 35 -28.33 -7.55 7.73
CA MET A 35 -27.18 -6.70 8.09
C MET A 35 -27.57 -5.53 8.98
N GLU A 36 -28.70 -4.87 8.71
CA GLU A 36 -29.21 -3.78 9.54
C GLU A 36 -29.60 -4.26 10.95
N HIS A 37 -30.18 -5.46 11.06
CA HIS A 37 -30.48 -6.08 12.34
C HIS A 37 -29.21 -6.43 13.15
N LEU A 38 -28.16 -6.95 12.49
CA LEU A 38 -26.87 -7.21 13.12
C LEU A 38 -26.21 -5.93 13.65
N PHE A 39 -26.24 -4.85 12.85
CA PHE A 39 -25.71 -3.55 13.24
C PHE A 39 -26.49 -2.96 14.44
N THR A 40 -27.81 -3.17 14.48
CA THR A 40 -28.69 -2.75 15.58
C THR A 40 -28.40 -3.53 16.88
N LEU A 41 -28.16 -4.84 16.79
CA LEU A 41 -27.77 -5.66 17.95
C LEU A 41 -26.41 -5.23 18.52
N TYR A 42 -25.46 -4.93 17.64
CA TYR A 42 -24.12 -4.50 18.04
C TYR A 42 -24.14 -3.12 18.72
N SER A 43 -24.97 -2.21 18.22
CA SER A 43 -25.11 -0.85 18.74
C SER A 43 -25.97 -0.73 20.02
N LYS A 44 -26.85 -1.70 20.32
CA LYS A 44 -27.70 -1.71 21.52
C LYS A 44 -27.07 -2.38 22.76
N GLN A 45 -25.83 -2.86 22.67
CA GLN A 45 -25.11 -3.40 23.84
C GLN A 45 -24.92 -2.30 24.91
N PRO A 46 -25.49 -2.42 26.12
CA PRO A 46 -25.36 -1.40 27.14
C PRO A 46 -23.91 -1.31 27.66
N LYS A 47 -23.36 -0.09 27.71
CA LYS A 47 -22.03 0.22 28.28
C LYS A 47 -21.92 0.04 29.80
N ARG A 48 -22.66 -0.90 30.41
CA ARG A 48 -22.54 -1.24 31.83
C ARG A 48 -21.89 -2.61 31.98
N LEU A 49 -20.62 -2.56 32.38
CA LEU A 49 -19.79 -3.66 32.82
C LEU A 49 -20.46 -4.38 34.02
N ILE A 50 -21.17 -5.46 33.76
CA ILE A 50 -21.75 -6.31 34.82
C ILE A 50 -20.65 -7.26 35.31
N TYR A 51 -20.13 -6.95 36.51
CA TYR A 51 -19.25 -7.83 37.28
C TYR A 51 -20.10 -9.01 37.82
N MET A 52 -20.18 -10.09 37.06
CA MET A 52 -20.82 -11.33 37.51
C MET A 52 -19.84 -12.08 38.41
N LYS A 53 -20.17 -12.21 39.71
CA LYS A 53 -19.42 -13.05 40.67
C LYS A 53 -19.43 -14.51 40.18
N PHE A 54 -18.37 -14.93 39.50
CA PHE A 54 -18.13 -16.34 39.19
C PHE A 54 -17.36 -16.99 40.35
N ARG A 55 -17.99 -17.99 40.98
CA ARG A 55 -17.35 -18.93 41.90
C ARG A 55 -16.20 -19.62 41.18
N HIS A 56 -15.00 -19.53 41.79
CA HIS A 56 -13.85 -20.43 41.61
C HIS A 56 -13.64 -21.02 40.21
N ASN A 57 -13.18 -20.19 39.25
CA ASN A 57 -12.38 -20.61 38.07
C ASN A 57 -11.73 -19.39 37.36
N ALA A 58 -11.31 -18.39 38.14
CA ALA A 58 -11.02 -17.03 37.68
C ALA A 58 -9.68 -16.81 36.95
N VAL A 59 -8.98 -17.85 36.50
CA VAL A 59 -7.66 -17.67 35.83
C VAL A 59 -7.76 -17.70 34.30
N LYS A 60 -8.82 -18.25 33.70
CA LYS A 60 -8.88 -18.44 32.23
C LYS A 60 -9.64 -17.35 31.46
N THR A 61 -10.50 -16.56 32.10
CA THR A 61 -11.40 -15.63 31.39
C THR A 61 -10.84 -14.20 31.26
N VAL A 62 -9.88 -13.79 32.08
CA VAL A 62 -9.25 -12.44 31.99
C VAL A 62 -8.36 -12.31 30.74
N LEU A 63 -7.87 -13.41 30.19
CA LEU A 63 -7.01 -13.41 29.00
C LEU A 63 -7.76 -13.09 27.68
N PHE A 64 -9.09 -13.21 27.65
CA PHE A 64 -9.86 -13.19 26.39
C PHE A 64 -10.29 -11.78 25.93
N VAL A 65 -10.19 -10.76 26.78
CA VAL A 65 -10.59 -9.37 26.45
C VAL A 65 -9.39 -8.49 26.08
N PHE A 66 -8.17 -8.83 26.52
CA PHE A 66 -6.97 -8.04 26.20
C PHE A 66 -6.28 -8.43 24.89
N LEU A 67 -6.59 -9.61 24.35
CA LEU A 67 -5.96 -10.09 23.13
C LEU A 67 -6.28 -9.22 21.88
N PRO A 68 -7.53 -8.79 21.60
CA PRO A 68 -7.81 -7.95 20.43
C PRO A 68 -7.24 -6.52 20.51
N LEU A 69 -6.99 -5.97 21.70
CA LEU A 69 -6.37 -4.65 21.88
C LEU A 69 -4.89 -4.62 21.52
N LEU A 70 -4.20 -5.77 21.60
CA LEU A 70 -2.80 -5.89 21.18
C LEU A 70 -2.65 -6.06 19.66
N PHE A 71 -3.64 -6.61 18.98
CA PHE A 71 -3.61 -6.81 17.51
C PHE A 71 -3.88 -5.53 16.72
N SER A 72 -4.81 -4.67 17.18
CA SER A 72 -5.11 -3.41 16.47
C SER A 72 -3.93 -2.43 16.47
N ASN A 73 -3.14 -2.39 17.55
CA ASN A 73 -1.95 -1.54 17.60
C ASN A 73 -0.83 -2.04 16.68
N HIS A 74 -0.73 -3.34 16.43
CA HIS A 74 0.29 -3.89 15.53
C HIS A 74 -0.04 -3.61 14.07
N ALA A 75 -1.31 -3.77 13.66
CA ALA A 75 -1.74 -3.49 12.28
C ALA A 75 -1.57 -2.02 11.89
N LEU A 76 -1.91 -1.07 12.79
CA LEU A 76 -1.71 0.35 12.54
C LEU A 76 -0.21 0.75 12.53
N ALA A 77 0.60 0.10 13.35
CA ALA A 77 2.05 0.34 13.35
C ALA A 77 2.73 -0.20 12.09
N ASP A 78 2.25 -1.33 11.55
CA ASP A 78 2.72 -1.93 10.30
C ASP A 78 2.39 -1.03 9.10
N GLU A 79 1.16 -0.51 9.03
CA GLU A 79 0.74 0.40 7.96
C GLU A 79 1.52 1.72 7.95
N ALA A 80 1.75 2.33 9.12
CA ALA A 80 2.56 3.55 9.21
C ALA A 80 4.04 3.31 8.80
N ALA A 81 4.60 2.15 9.17
CA ALA A 81 5.95 1.77 8.76
C ALA A 81 6.03 1.53 7.25
N ASP A 82 4.99 0.94 6.66
CA ASP A 82 4.90 0.72 5.22
C ASP A 82 4.78 2.02 4.43
N ILE A 83 3.93 2.95 4.87
CA ILE A 83 3.83 4.29 4.26
C ILE A 83 5.21 4.95 4.26
N ALA A 84 5.91 4.95 5.40
CA ALA A 84 7.25 5.51 5.50
C ALA A 84 8.27 4.77 4.60
N ALA A 85 8.11 3.46 4.39
CA ALA A 85 8.94 2.69 3.48
C ALA A 85 8.70 3.06 2.00
N ILE A 86 7.45 3.33 1.61
CA ILE A 86 7.11 3.83 0.27
C ILE A 86 7.67 5.23 0.04
N GLU A 87 7.57 6.13 1.01
CA GLU A 87 8.20 7.45 0.94
C GLU A 87 9.72 7.35 0.77
N GLN A 88 10.37 6.46 1.53
CA GLN A 88 11.81 6.20 1.41
C GLN A 88 12.18 5.58 0.05
N ALA A 89 11.34 4.69 -0.49
CA ALA A 89 11.54 4.12 -1.81
C ALA A 89 11.48 5.20 -2.91
N ALA A 90 10.52 6.12 -2.83
CA ALA A 90 10.41 7.26 -3.74
C ALA A 90 11.63 8.19 -3.65
N GLN A 91 12.08 8.52 -2.44
CA GLN A 91 13.29 9.34 -2.23
C GLN A 91 14.55 8.65 -2.77
N ARG A 92 14.69 7.34 -2.55
CA ARG A 92 15.80 6.55 -3.09
C ARG A 92 15.78 6.54 -4.61
N TRP A 93 14.61 6.45 -5.23
CA TRP A 93 14.49 6.54 -6.68
C TRP A 93 14.99 7.89 -7.20
N ILE A 94 14.56 9.00 -6.56
CA ILE A 94 15.00 10.35 -6.90
C ILE A 94 16.52 10.50 -6.74
N GLU A 95 17.09 10.01 -5.64
CA GLU A 95 18.53 10.04 -5.39
C GLU A 95 19.30 9.31 -6.51
N LEU A 96 18.91 8.08 -6.84
CA LEU A 96 19.60 7.27 -7.84
C LEU A 96 19.45 7.85 -9.26
N TYR A 97 18.26 8.37 -9.59
CA TYR A 97 18.01 9.04 -10.86
C TYR A 97 18.83 10.33 -10.99
N THR A 98 18.85 11.18 -9.96
CA THR A 98 19.58 12.45 -9.97
C THR A 98 21.11 12.28 -9.96
N THR A 99 21.61 11.24 -9.28
CA THR A 99 23.05 10.93 -9.23
C THR A 99 23.56 10.15 -10.44
N GLY A 100 22.68 9.59 -11.25
CA GLY A 100 23.07 8.88 -12.46
C GLY A 100 23.36 7.38 -12.26
N ASP A 101 22.92 6.77 -11.17
CA ASP A 101 23.25 5.38 -10.83
C ASP A 101 22.21 4.41 -11.42
N LEU A 102 22.36 4.08 -12.71
CA LEU A 102 21.44 3.21 -13.42
C LEU A 102 21.35 1.81 -12.80
N ASP A 103 22.48 1.22 -12.41
CA ASP A 103 22.52 -0.15 -11.94
C ASP A 103 21.73 -0.30 -10.64
N ARG A 104 21.90 0.63 -9.69
CA ARG A 104 21.10 0.64 -8.47
C ARG A 104 19.67 1.08 -8.71
N LEU A 105 19.41 2.03 -9.61
CA LEU A 105 18.04 2.46 -9.95
C LEU A 105 17.21 1.26 -10.42
N MET A 106 17.78 0.41 -11.29
CA MET A 106 17.08 -0.75 -11.81
C MET A 106 16.76 -1.81 -10.75
N THR A 107 17.43 -1.82 -9.59
CA THR A 107 17.09 -2.73 -8.49
C THR A 107 15.77 -2.40 -7.80
N LEU A 108 15.27 -1.16 -7.98
CA LEU A 108 14.03 -0.67 -7.40
C LEU A 108 12.78 -1.14 -8.18
N TYR A 109 12.94 -1.64 -9.39
CA TYR A 109 11.85 -2.13 -10.22
C TYR A 109 11.65 -3.64 -10.05
N THR A 110 10.42 -4.11 -10.22
CA THR A 110 10.16 -5.54 -10.42
C THR A 110 10.63 -5.98 -11.82
N GLU A 111 10.94 -7.27 -11.98
CA GLU A 111 11.34 -7.83 -13.28
C GLU A 111 10.27 -7.61 -14.36
N ASP A 112 9.00 -7.67 -13.95
CA ASP A 112 7.79 -7.52 -14.78
C ASP A 112 7.23 -6.08 -14.80
N ALA A 113 8.03 -5.08 -14.40
CA ALA A 113 7.56 -3.70 -14.29
C ALA A 113 7.00 -3.15 -15.61
N ILE A 114 5.99 -2.29 -15.52
CA ILE A 114 5.44 -1.55 -16.65
C ILE A 114 5.59 -0.07 -16.38
N VAL A 115 6.28 0.62 -17.28
CA VAL A 115 6.49 2.07 -17.22
C VAL A 115 5.80 2.72 -18.41
N ALA A 116 4.79 3.54 -18.15
CA ALA A 116 3.96 4.21 -19.14
C ALA A 116 4.13 5.72 -19.01
N LEU A 117 5.17 6.23 -19.66
CA LEU A 117 5.44 7.67 -19.74
C LEU A 117 4.56 8.30 -20.83
N HIS A 118 4.15 9.54 -20.63
CA HIS A 118 3.36 10.28 -21.58
C HIS A 118 4.13 10.48 -22.90
N GLY A 119 3.39 10.53 -24.00
CA GLY A 119 3.96 10.74 -25.33
C GLY A 119 4.65 9.50 -25.95
N ARG A 120 4.56 8.31 -25.34
CA ARG A 120 5.09 7.07 -25.92
C ARG A 120 4.32 5.80 -25.54
N PRO A 121 4.50 4.68 -26.27
CA PRO A 121 4.05 3.37 -25.83
C PRO A 121 4.68 2.95 -24.50
N ALA A 122 3.94 2.17 -23.71
CA ALA A 122 4.42 1.63 -22.45
C ALA A 122 5.62 0.68 -22.65
N LEU A 123 6.62 0.83 -21.78
CA LEU A 123 7.77 -0.06 -21.63
C LEU A 123 7.35 -1.25 -20.77
N ARG A 124 7.76 -2.47 -21.16
CA ARG A 124 7.39 -3.71 -20.47
C ARG A 124 8.63 -4.52 -20.09
N GLY A 125 8.74 -4.82 -18.81
CA GLY A 125 9.86 -5.56 -18.22
C GLY A 125 11.08 -4.68 -17.94
N ALA A 126 11.90 -5.10 -16.97
CA ALA A 126 13.05 -4.36 -16.50
C ALA A 126 14.06 -4.02 -17.61
N GLU A 127 14.21 -4.87 -18.64
CA GLU A 127 15.11 -4.61 -19.77
C GLU A 127 14.70 -3.38 -20.59
N GLN A 128 13.41 -3.25 -20.94
CA GLN A 128 12.94 -2.10 -21.71
C GLN A 128 13.04 -0.80 -20.90
N VAL A 129 12.77 -0.88 -19.59
CA VAL A 129 12.91 0.23 -18.66
C VAL A 129 14.38 0.67 -18.57
N ARG A 130 15.31 -0.28 -18.42
CA ARG A 130 16.76 -0.01 -18.40
C ARG A 130 17.21 0.67 -19.70
N ASN A 131 16.81 0.12 -20.84
CA ASN A 131 17.18 0.66 -22.16
C ASN A 131 16.64 2.08 -22.39
N PHE A 132 15.53 2.43 -21.75
CA PHE A 132 15.01 3.78 -21.78
C PHE A 132 15.86 4.76 -20.96
N PHE A 133 16.24 4.39 -19.73
CA PHE A 133 17.01 5.29 -18.86
C PHE A 133 18.49 5.40 -19.25
N ALA A 134 19.10 4.32 -19.77
CA ALA A 134 20.53 4.24 -20.01
C ALA A 134 21.12 5.39 -20.87
N PRO A 135 20.48 5.84 -21.96
CA PRO A 135 21.06 6.89 -22.80
C PRO A 135 21.12 8.27 -22.14
N GLY A 136 20.25 8.57 -21.16
CA GLY A 136 20.20 9.87 -20.48
C GLY A 136 20.94 9.91 -19.14
N MET A 137 21.16 8.74 -18.53
CA MET A 137 21.68 8.64 -17.17
C MET A 137 23.07 9.27 -17.03
N GLY A 138 23.24 10.15 -16.03
CA GLY A 138 24.51 10.79 -15.70
C GLY A 138 24.98 11.88 -16.67
N LYS A 139 24.24 12.18 -17.75
CA LYS A 139 24.62 13.19 -18.76
C LYS A 139 24.21 14.62 -18.43
N SER A 140 23.27 14.78 -17.50
CA SER A 140 22.75 16.10 -17.09
C SER A 140 22.98 16.33 -15.60
N ARG A 141 22.97 17.59 -15.19
CA ARG A 141 22.66 17.97 -13.81
C ARG A 141 21.15 17.94 -13.67
N VAL A 142 20.64 17.08 -12.79
CA VAL A 142 19.21 16.83 -12.65
C VAL A 142 18.73 17.35 -11.31
N THR A 143 17.62 18.09 -11.34
CA THR A 143 16.77 18.37 -10.19
C THR A 143 15.45 17.66 -10.41
N PHE A 144 15.06 16.79 -9.47
CA PHE A 144 13.80 16.06 -9.52
C PHE A 144 13.10 16.23 -8.18
N GLU A 145 11.89 16.77 -8.20
CA GLU A 145 11.07 17.03 -7.02
C GLU A 145 9.71 16.34 -7.17
N ILE A 146 9.15 15.89 -6.06
CA ILE A 146 7.79 15.36 -5.99
C ILE A 146 7.00 16.04 -4.89
N ASP A 147 5.70 16.21 -5.12
CA ASP A 147 4.71 16.63 -4.14
C ASP A 147 3.74 15.45 -3.94
N ILE A 148 3.89 14.74 -2.82
CA ILE A 148 3.13 13.53 -2.52
C ILE A 148 1.70 13.93 -2.12
N GLU A 149 0.73 13.51 -2.94
CA GLU A 149 -0.69 13.78 -2.71
C GLU A 149 -1.33 12.65 -1.90
N GLU A 150 -0.92 11.40 -2.12
CA GLU A 150 -1.47 10.24 -1.42
C GLU A 150 -0.48 9.06 -1.39
N ILE A 151 -0.48 8.33 -0.27
CA ILE A 151 0.05 6.96 -0.17
C ILE A 151 -1.00 6.09 0.50
N GLN A 152 -1.31 4.94 -0.08
CA GLN A 152 -2.13 3.91 0.58
C GLN A 152 -1.49 2.53 0.45
N VAL A 153 -1.61 1.73 1.51
CA VAL A 153 -1.06 0.38 1.60
C VAL A 153 -2.20 -0.64 1.61
N HIS A 154 -2.04 -1.70 0.83
CA HIS A 154 -3.01 -2.75 0.60
C HIS A 154 -2.31 -4.12 0.65
N GLY A 155 -2.00 -4.57 1.87
CA GLY A 155 -1.23 -5.80 2.09
C GLY A 155 0.14 -5.72 1.43
N ASP A 156 0.41 -6.58 0.45
CA ASP A 156 1.69 -6.63 -0.27
C ASP A 156 1.77 -5.65 -1.47
N THR A 157 0.81 -4.73 -1.59
CA THR A 157 0.81 -3.67 -2.60
C THR A 157 0.63 -2.31 -1.95
N ALA A 158 1.13 -1.26 -2.58
CA ALA A 158 0.88 0.11 -2.18
C ALA A 158 0.82 1.01 -3.41
N HIS A 159 0.09 2.12 -3.33
CA HIS A 159 0.16 3.17 -4.35
C HIS A 159 0.66 4.49 -3.78
N LEU A 160 1.33 5.25 -4.64
CA LEU A 160 1.73 6.62 -4.39
C LEU A 160 1.23 7.49 -5.55
N LEU A 161 0.49 8.54 -5.22
CA LEU A 161 0.08 9.60 -6.16
C LEU A 161 0.90 10.85 -5.84
N SER A 162 1.54 11.43 -6.85
CA SER A 162 2.32 12.66 -6.66
C SER A 162 2.36 13.53 -7.89
N LYS A 163 2.47 14.84 -7.70
CA LYS A 163 3.01 15.71 -8.75
C LYS A 163 4.52 15.50 -8.85
N TYR A 164 5.09 15.68 -10.03
CA TYR A 164 6.54 15.66 -10.24
C TYR A 164 7.00 16.87 -11.04
N TYR A 165 8.24 17.28 -10.80
CA TYR A 165 8.92 18.37 -11.49
C TYR A 165 10.36 17.96 -11.77
N LEU A 166 10.69 17.85 -13.06
CA LEU A 166 12.00 17.48 -13.56
C LEU A 166 12.62 18.65 -14.30
N THR A 167 13.81 19.06 -13.87
CA THR A 167 14.72 19.90 -14.67
C THR A 167 16.01 19.13 -14.92
N ALA A 168 16.41 19.00 -16.18
CA ALA A 168 17.67 18.38 -16.58
C ALA A 168 18.49 19.38 -17.42
N GLU A 169 19.64 19.79 -16.88
CA GLU A 169 20.60 20.68 -17.53
C GLU A 169 21.73 19.83 -18.16
N PRO A 170 21.81 19.71 -19.49
CA PRO A 170 22.85 18.92 -20.14
C PRO A 170 24.25 19.42 -19.80
N LYS A 171 25.17 18.51 -19.46
CA LYS A 171 26.56 18.87 -19.10
C LYS A 171 27.38 19.36 -20.31
N ASP A 172 26.92 19.06 -21.52
CA ASP A 172 27.52 19.51 -22.78
C ASP A 172 27.06 20.92 -23.20
N GLY A 173 26.18 21.57 -22.41
CA GLY A 173 25.69 22.91 -22.68
C GLY A 173 24.51 22.98 -23.67
N GLY A 174 23.86 21.84 -23.95
CA GLY A 174 22.60 21.81 -24.68
C GLY A 174 21.44 22.48 -23.95
N ASP A 175 20.28 22.53 -24.61
CA ASP A 175 19.08 23.16 -24.05
C ASP A 175 18.59 22.47 -22.78
N VAL A 176 18.17 23.26 -21.79
CA VAL A 176 17.60 22.76 -20.54
C VAL A 176 16.27 22.07 -20.82
N TYR A 177 16.17 20.81 -20.43
CA TYR A 177 14.93 20.04 -20.49
C TYR A 177 14.12 20.24 -19.21
N ARG A 178 12.81 20.48 -19.36
CA ARG A 178 11.87 20.59 -18.25
C ARG A 178 10.63 19.76 -18.54
N ASP A 179 10.20 19.01 -17.54
CA ASP A 179 8.98 18.23 -17.58
C ASP A 179 8.29 18.24 -16.22
N ALA A 180 6.97 18.26 -16.23
CA ALA A 180 6.16 18.28 -15.03
C ALA A 180 4.80 17.65 -15.29
N GLY A 181 4.26 17.02 -14.25
CA GLY A 181 3.01 16.29 -14.38
C GLY A 181 2.64 15.61 -13.09
N ARG A 182 1.91 14.51 -13.23
CA ARG A 182 1.47 13.67 -12.11
C ARG A 182 1.78 12.22 -12.40
N SER A 183 2.25 11.51 -11.38
CA SER A 183 2.59 10.09 -11.43
C SER A 183 1.68 9.29 -10.51
N LEU A 184 1.27 8.12 -10.97
CA LEU A 184 0.70 7.07 -10.12
C LEU A 184 1.66 5.89 -10.14
N LEU A 185 2.21 5.57 -8.97
CA LEU A 185 3.16 4.50 -8.79
C LEU A 185 2.51 3.39 -7.99
N ILE A 186 2.61 2.14 -8.46
CA ILE A 186 2.20 0.94 -7.72
C ILE A 186 3.46 0.17 -7.33
N TYR A 187 3.62 -0.04 -6.03
CA TYR A 187 4.67 -0.85 -5.45
C TYR A 187 4.13 -2.24 -5.10
N LYS A 188 5.01 -3.24 -5.21
CA LYS A 188 4.80 -4.61 -4.70
C LYS A 188 5.88 -4.96 -3.70
N ARG A 189 5.50 -5.58 -2.60
CA ARG A 189 6.44 -6.17 -1.64
C ARG A 189 6.91 -7.52 -2.16
N ASN A 190 8.22 -7.75 -2.18
CA ASN A 190 8.79 -9.05 -2.55
C ASN A 190 8.92 -9.98 -1.32
N ALA A 191 9.41 -11.20 -1.54
CA ALA A 191 9.60 -12.20 -0.48
C ALA A 191 10.62 -11.77 0.59
N ASP A 192 11.50 -10.82 0.27
CA ASP A 192 12.52 -10.26 1.16
C ASP A 192 12.00 -9.03 1.95
N ASN A 193 10.69 -8.74 1.87
CA ASN A 193 10.03 -7.56 2.44
C ASN A 193 10.50 -6.21 1.86
N GLU A 194 11.03 -6.20 0.64
CA GLU A 194 11.39 -4.98 -0.07
C GLU A 194 10.25 -4.51 -0.97
N TRP A 195 9.93 -3.22 -0.91
CA TRP A 195 9.01 -2.57 -1.82
C TRP A 195 9.69 -2.24 -3.14
N LYS A 196 9.11 -2.72 -4.26
CA LYS A 196 9.61 -2.48 -5.62
C LYS A 196 8.53 -1.91 -6.53
N LEU A 197 8.92 -1.00 -7.42
CA LEU A 197 8.04 -0.41 -8.44
C LEU A 197 7.59 -1.47 -9.44
N TYR A 198 6.28 -1.68 -9.51
CA TYR A 198 5.64 -2.60 -10.44
C TYR A 198 4.93 -1.86 -11.57
N LEU A 199 4.17 -0.80 -11.27
CA LEU A 199 3.58 0.08 -12.28
C LEU A 199 4.02 1.51 -12.03
N ASP A 200 4.39 2.20 -13.10
CA ASP A 200 4.78 3.60 -13.09
C ASP A 200 4.11 4.24 -14.29
N ILE A 201 3.12 5.10 -14.04
CA ILE A 201 2.46 5.86 -15.08
C ILE A 201 2.58 7.34 -14.75
N ASP A 202 2.98 8.12 -15.75
CA ASP A 202 2.96 9.57 -15.68
C ASP A 202 1.95 10.15 -16.68
N GLN A 203 1.54 11.39 -16.41
CA GLN A 203 0.74 12.18 -17.31
C GLN A 203 1.06 13.66 -17.12
N ALA A 204 0.98 14.42 -18.20
CA ALA A 204 0.95 15.88 -18.12
C ALA A 204 -0.39 16.34 -17.54
N THR A 205 -0.37 17.25 -16.57
CA THR A 205 -1.60 17.84 -16.00
C THR A 205 -1.50 19.37 -15.94
N PRO A 206 -2.61 20.12 -16.16
CA PRO A 206 -2.56 21.59 -16.22
C PRO A 206 -2.10 22.29 -14.93
N ASP A 207 -2.18 21.59 -13.80
CA ASP A 207 -1.94 22.08 -12.44
C ASP A 207 -0.55 21.68 -11.88
N ALA A 208 0.28 21.00 -12.67
CA ALA A 208 1.67 20.66 -12.36
C ALA A 208 2.57 21.19 -13.48
N ARG A 209 3.07 22.41 -13.33
CA ARG A 209 3.87 23.15 -14.32
C ARG A 209 4.90 24.06 -13.65
N PHE A 210 5.96 24.41 -14.38
CA PHE A 210 6.96 25.41 -13.99
C PHE A 210 6.44 26.85 -14.11
#